data_AF-A0A3D2SBJ6-F1
#
_entry.id   AF-A0A3D2SBJ6-F1
#
_cell.length_a   1.000
_cell.length_b   1.000
_cell.length_c   1.000
_cell.angle_alpha   90.00
_cell.angle_beta   90.00
_cell.angle_gamma   90.00
#
_symmetry.space_group_name_H-M   'P 1'
#
loop_
_entity.id
_entity.type
_entity.pdbx_description
1 polymer ?
#
loop_
_entity_poly.entity_id
_entity_poly.type
_entity_poly.pdbx_seq_one_letter_code
_entity_poly.pdbx_strand_id
1 'polypeptide(L)' 'AVARVTWPIDSAFLHGGNALHGSAIMRLLDDAAYFTAALYSPEFFIVTVRLDVRFHLPATSGLLHAIGEWKGNDR' A
#
# COMPACT_ATOMS: atom_id res chain seq x y z
N ALA A 1 -13.92 -8.59 -2.68
CA ALA A 1 -13.47 -8.41 -1.29
C ALA A 1 -12.40 -7.31 -1.25
N VAL A 2 -12.17 -6.66 -0.11
CA VAL A 2 -11.12 -5.62 0.04
C VAL A 2 -10.19 -5.97 1.19
N ALA A 3 -8.90 -5.71 1.03
CA ALA A 3 -7.93 -5.83 2.12
C ALA A 3 -7.57 -4.44 2.67
N ARG A 4 -7.50 -4.31 4.00
CA ARG A 4 -7.00 -3.13 4.69
C ARG A 4 -5.71 -3.48 5.42
N VAL A 5 -4.65 -2.74 5.15
CA VAL A 5 -3.37 -2.83 5.85
C VAL A 5 -3.20 -1.58 6.70
N THR A 6 -2.85 -1.75 7.96
CA THR A 6 -2.64 -0.65 8.91
C THR A 6 -1.24 -0.69 9.46
N TRP A 7 -0.59 0.46 9.55
CA TRP A 7 0.78 0.51 10.07
C TRP A 7 1.03 1.83 10.81
N PRO A 8 1.51 1.78 12.08
CA PRO A 8 1.90 2.99 12.78
C PRO A 8 3.18 3.56 12.15
N ILE A 9 3.22 4.87 11.97
CA ILE A 9 4.43 5.56 11.51
C ILE A 9 5.48 5.46 12.62
N ASP A 10 6.59 4.83 12.27
CA ASP A 10 7.79 4.80 13.09
C ASP A 10 8.79 5.85 12.57
N SER A 11 9.29 6.65 13.52
CA SER A 11 10.32 7.67 13.31
C SER A 11 11.57 7.15 12.58
N ALA A 12 11.90 5.86 12.70
CA ALA A 12 13.02 5.23 12.02
C ALA A 12 12.90 5.25 10.48
N PHE A 13 11.69 5.44 9.93
CA PHE A 13 11.43 5.48 8.49
C PHE A 13 11.21 6.90 7.96
N LEU A 14 11.41 7.93 8.79
CA LEU A 14 11.37 9.31 8.32
C LEU A 14 12.64 9.60 7.50
N HIS A 15 12.48 10.25 6.35
CA HIS A 15 13.61 10.77 5.59
C HIS A 15 14.07 12.13 6.16
N GLY A 16 15.17 12.69 5.64
CA GLY A 16 15.76 13.95 6.14
C GLY A 16 14.86 15.20 6.09
N GLY A 17 13.66 15.09 5.51
CA GLY A 17 12.63 16.13 5.51
C GLY A 17 11.58 15.95 6.61
N ASN A 18 11.84 15.05 7.58
CA ASN A 18 10.98 14.77 8.72
C ASN A 18 9.55 14.29 8.36
N ALA A 19 9.44 13.59 7.24
CA ALA A 19 8.24 12.89 6.79
C ALA A 19 8.60 11.45 6.40
N LEU A 20 7.60 10.58 6.39
CA LEU A 20 7.77 9.17 6.07
C LEU A 20 8.34 9.01 4.66
N HIS A 21 9.39 8.20 4.51
CA HIS A 21 9.97 7.92 3.20
C HIS A 21 8.92 7.30 2.28
N GLY A 22 8.85 7.80 1.04
CA GLY A 22 7.82 7.38 0.08
C GLY A 22 7.79 5.86 -0.14
N SER A 23 8.94 5.18 -0.05
CA SER A 23 9.01 3.71 -0.16
C SER A 23 8.20 2.97 0.91
N ALA A 24 8.09 3.50 2.13
CA ALA A 24 7.27 2.88 3.18
C ALA A 24 5.77 3.00 2.85
N ILE A 25 5.35 4.12 2.26
CA ILE A 25 3.99 4.30 1.75
C ILE A 25 3.74 3.35 0.57
N MET A 26 4.68 3.26 -0.38
CA MET A 26 4.57 2.36 -1.54
C MET A 26 4.42 0.90 -1.10
N ARG A 27 5.21 0.45 -0.11
CA ARG A 27 5.08 -0.89 0.48
C ARG A 27 3.66 -1.13 1.01
N LEU A 28 3.11 -0.20 1.78
CA LEU A 28 1.76 -0.34 2.33
C LEU A 28 0.69 -0.44 1.23
N LEU A 29 0.82 0.38 0.19
CA LEU A 29 -0.09 0.36 -0.96
C LEU A 29 0.03 -0.97 -1.73
N ASP A 30 1.25 -1.47 -1.92
CA ASP A 30 1.53 -2.75 -2.56
C ASP A 30 0.95 -3.92 -1.76
N ASP A 31 1.17 -3.97 -0.44
CA ASP A 31 0.62 -5.00 0.44
C ASP A 31 -0.92 -5.04 0.34
N ALA A 32 -1.59 -3.89 0.41
CA ALA A 32 -3.05 -3.81 0.32
C ALA A 32 -3.59 -4.21 -1.06
N ALA A 33 -2.89 -3.83 -2.14
CA ALA A 33 -3.23 -4.22 -3.50
C ALA A 33 -3.02 -5.73 -3.73
N TYR A 34 -1.87 -6.27 -3.30
CA TYR A 34 -1.55 -7.69 -3.39
C TYR A 34 -2.57 -8.54 -2.64
N PHE A 35 -2.86 -8.22 -1.38
CA PHE A 35 -3.85 -8.99 -0.60
C PHE A 35 -5.24 -8.91 -1.20
N THR A 36 -5.62 -7.75 -1.75
CA THR A 36 -6.90 -7.64 -2.46
C THR A 36 -6.89 -8.53 -3.70
N ALA A 37 -5.86 -8.48 -4.54
CA ALA A 37 -5.75 -9.30 -5.73
C ALA A 37 -5.71 -10.81 -5.42
N ALA A 38 -5.02 -11.22 -4.35
CA ALA A 38 -4.95 -12.61 -3.90
C ALA A 38 -6.31 -13.19 -3.51
N LEU A 39 -7.24 -12.35 -3.02
CA LEU A 39 -8.62 -12.77 -2.76
C LEU A 39 -9.41 -13.05 -4.03
N TYR A 40 -9.05 -12.45 -5.17
CA TYR A 40 -9.70 -12.67 -6.47
C TYR A 40 -9.00 -13.72 -7.32
N SER A 41 -7.75 -14.05 -7.03
CA SER A 41 -6.94 -15.02 -7.77
C SER A 41 -6.28 -16.03 -6.82
N PRO A 42 -7.07 -16.84 -6.08
CA PRO A 42 -6.55 -17.74 -5.04
C PRO A 42 -5.70 -18.89 -5.58
N GLU A 43 -5.79 -19.19 -6.87
CA GLU A 43 -5.10 -20.32 -7.51
C GLU A 43 -3.71 -19.96 -8.08
N PHE A 44 -3.40 -18.67 -8.18
CA PHE A 44 -2.17 -18.19 -8.82
C PHE A 44 -1.30 -17.37 -7.87
N PHE A 45 0.01 -17.41 -8.12
CA PHE A 45 0.92 -16.44 -7.55
C PHE A 45 0.83 -15.12 -8.30
N ILE A 46 0.81 -14.00 -7.56
CA ILE A 46 0.66 -12.66 -8.11
C ILE A 46 1.98 -11.90 -7.95
N VAL A 47 2.33 -11.06 -8.92
CA VAL A 47 3.49 -10.18 -8.85
C VAL A 47 3.11 -8.77 -9.26
N THR A 48 3.63 -7.78 -8.53
CA THR A 48 3.46 -6.37 -8.87
C THR A 48 4.31 -6.01 -10.08
N VAL A 49 3.66 -5.67 -11.20
CA VAL A 49 4.32 -5.30 -12.45
C VAL A 49 4.53 -3.78 -12.60
N ARG A 50 3.67 -2.98 -11.96
CA ARG A 50 3.71 -1.51 -12.01
C ARG A 50 2.97 -0.93 -10.82
N LEU A 51 3.54 0.11 -10.22
CA LEU A 51 2.92 0.91 -9.17
C LEU A 51 3.09 2.40 -9.50
N ASP A 52 1.99 3.10 -9.73
CA ASP A 52 1.97 4.55 -9.90
C ASP A 52 1.43 5.20 -8.63
N VAL A 53 2.20 6.11 -8.03
CA VAL A 53 1.82 6.78 -6.78
C VAL A 53 1.91 8.29 -6.93
N ARG A 54 0.86 9.00 -6.48
CA ARG A 54 0.86 10.45 -6.32
C ARG A 54 0.83 10.78 -4.83
N PHE A 55 1.87 11.45 -4.34
CA PHE A 55 1.92 11.93 -2.97
C PHE A 55 1.21 13.28 -2.86
N HIS A 56 0.24 13.39 -1.95
CA HIS A 56 -0.57 14.59 -1.76
C HIS A 56 -0.13 15.42 -0.55
N LEU A 57 0.32 14.77 0.52
CA LEU A 57 0.68 15.39 1.80
C LEU A 57 1.83 14.61 2.47
N PRO A 58 2.67 15.27 3.28
CA PRO A 58 3.66 14.58 4.11
C PRO A 58 2.98 13.81 5.24
N ALA A 59 3.47 12.61 5.53
CA ALA A 59 3.01 11.80 6.67
C ALA A 59 4.10 11.79 7.75
N THR A 60 3.86 12.41 8.90
CA THR A 60 4.89 12.65 9.94
C THR A 60 4.73 11.77 11.18
N SER A 61 3.50 11.33 11.48
CA SER A 61 3.16 10.54 12.66
C SER A 61 1.75 9.92 12.52
N GLY A 62 1.40 8.99 13.41
CA GLY A 62 0.05 8.43 13.51
C GLY A 62 -0.08 7.05 12.86
N LEU A 63 -1.31 6.67 12.52
CA LEU A 63 -1.64 5.37 11.95
C LEU A 63 -2.00 5.52 10.47
N LEU A 64 -1.27 4.82 9.60
CA LEU A 64 -1.60 4.74 8.18
C LEU A 64 -2.61 3.63 7.93
N HIS A 65 -3.48 3.88 6.95
CA HIS A 65 -4.44 2.90 6.43
C HIS A 65 -4.31 2.83 4.91
N ALA A 66 -3.86 1.69 4.39
CA ALA A 66 -3.94 1.37 2.97
C ALA A 66 -5.12 0.44 2.73
N ILE A 67 -5.94 0.73 1.72
CA ILE A 67 -7.14 -0.04 1.39
C ILE A 67 -7.03 -0.41 -0.08
N GLY A 68 -7.03 -1.71 -0.37
CA GLY A 68 -7.05 -2.21 -1.74
C GLY A 68 -8.49 -2.30 -2.25
N GLU A 69 -8.69 -1.92 -3.51
CA GLU A 69 -9.95 -2.04 -4.22
C GLU A 69 -9.68 -2.73 -5.57
N TRP A 70 -10.46 -3.77 -5.88
CA TRP A 70 -10.38 -4.42 -7.18
C TRP A 70 -11.08 -3.58 -8.24
N LYS A 71 -10.37 -3.26 -9.33
CA LYS A 71 -10.91 -2.54 -10.50
C LYS A 71 -10.92 -3.37 -11.78
N GLY A 72 -10.49 -4.63 -11.70
CA GLY A 72 -10.55 -5.52 -12.86
C GLY A 72 -12.00 -5.84 -13.23
N ASN A 73 -12.21 -6.10 -14.50
CA ASN A 73 -13.40 -6.74 -15.00
C ASN A 73 -13.29 -8.25 -14.71
N ASP A 74 -14.35 -8.81 -14.12
CA ASP A 74 -14.51 -10.25 -13.98
C ASP A 74 -14.36 -10.86 -15.39
N ARG A 75 -13.25 -11.56 -15.62
CA ARG A 75 -13.12 -12.47 -16.75
C ARG A 75 -13.46 -13.85 -16.26
#